data_AF-A0A3N5JMD0-F1
#
_entry.id   AF-A0A3N5JMD0-F1
#
_cell.length_a   1.000
_cell.length_b   1.000
_cell.length_c   1.000
_cell.angle_alpha   90.00
_cell.angle_beta   90.00
_cell.angle_gamma   90.00
#
_symmetry.space_group_name_H-M   'P 1'
#
loop_
_entity.id
_entity.type
_entity.pdbx_description
1 polymer ?
#
loop_
_entity_poly.entity_id
_entity_poly.type
_entity_poly.pdbx_seq_one_letter_code
_entity_poly.pdbx_strand_id
1 'polypeptide(L)'
;MSNDNRPFSSGTAKHPLAIAMWDFSWIERRWAGAGFENWDLALDELLERGYNAVRIDAFPHLLGTNPTKEWTLVPVWNQNCWGSPAVNRIILQPALEEFLEKCRERAIQVGLSCWYRQDIDDTRMKIVSPEKMAENWIKSLDIVAKAGLLETIFYVDLCNEWPGDLWTPYFQNDPPEHTWTFWHTEKSMDFMRRAIAGVRAAFPELPFCFSFTGGNPDLYAQKDLSFFDLLEHHTWLAQINEGEFDKAVGYTYDRFTPDAYDRLAENHEKIYLDRR
;
A
#
# COMPACT_ATOMS: atom_id res chain seq x y z
N MET A 1 -11.95 -32.84 24.41
CA MET A 1 -11.66 -31.43 24.73
C MET A 1 -10.83 -30.90 23.59
N SER A 2 -11.45 -30.17 22.66
CA SER A 2 -10.82 -29.64 21.46
C SER A 2 -9.95 -28.44 21.83
N ASN A 3 -8.67 -28.49 21.49
CA ASN A 3 -7.77 -27.34 21.52
C ASN A 3 -8.22 -26.33 20.46
N ASP A 4 -8.94 -25.32 20.89
CA ASP A 4 -9.38 -24.16 20.10
C ASP A 4 -8.26 -23.10 20.07
N ASN A 5 -7.08 -23.49 19.58
CA ASN A 5 -5.96 -22.56 19.31
C ASN A 5 -6.05 -22.07 17.86
N ARG A 6 -7.02 -21.20 17.58
CA ARG A 6 -6.97 -20.34 16.38
C ARG A 6 -6.63 -18.93 16.85
N PRO A 7 -5.40 -18.44 16.66
CA PRO A 7 -5.09 -17.03 16.83
C PRO A 7 -5.75 -16.30 15.67
N PHE A 8 -6.80 -15.56 15.99
CA PHE A 8 -7.38 -14.51 15.18
C PHE A 8 -7.98 -14.87 13.81
N SER A 9 -9.26 -15.32 13.83
CA SER A 9 -10.16 -14.97 12.73
C SER A 9 -10.56 -13.50 12.86
N SER A 10 -10.89 -12.82 11.76
CA SER A 10 -11.40 -11.43 11.73
C SER A 10 -12.58 -11.14 12.68
N GLY A 11 -13.17 -12.15 13.32
CA GLY A 11 -14.15 -12.04 14.41
C GLY A 11 -13.58 -11.94 15.83
N THR A 12 -12.27 -11.80 16.04
CA THR A 12 -11.63 -11.89 17.38
C THR A 12 -10.97 -10.60 17.88
N ALA A 13 -10.77 -9.59 17.03
CA ALA A 13 -10.31 -8.29 17.50
C ALA A 13 -11.44 -7.68 18.35
N LYS A 14 -11.25 -7.64 19.67
CA LYS A 14 -12.24 -7.07 20.61
C LYS A 14 -12.51 -5.58 20.33
N HIS A 15 -11.60 -4.92 19.61
CA HIS A 15 -11.61 -3.51 19.27
C HIS A 15 -10.97 -3.29 17.87
N PRO A 16 -11.29 -2.18 17.17
CA PRO A 16 -10.61 -1.80 15.94
C PRO A 16 -9.09 -1.72 16.11
N LEU A 17 -8.34 -1.99 15.03
CA LEU A 17 -6.89 -1.79 14.99
C LEU A 17 -6.57 -0.31 14.76
N ALA A 18 -5.60 0.22 15.52
CA ALA A 18 -5.00 1.52 15.28
C ALA A 18 -3.80 1.31 14.33
N ILE A 19 -3.97 1.71 13.07
CA ILE A 19 -3.03 1.43 11.99
C ILE A 19 -2.21 2.66 11.59
N ALA A 20 -0.92 2.47 11.29
CA ALA A 20 -0.06 3.45 10.64
C ALA A 20 0.44 2.93 9.27
N MET A 21 0.42 3.79 8.24
CA MET A 21 1.03 3.44 6.96
C MET A 21 2.53 3.71 7.00
N TRP A 22 3.34 2.67 6.80
CA TRP A 22 4.80 2.75 6.66
C TRP A 22 5.26 2.48 5.21
N ASP A 23 4.32 2.27 4.30
CA ASP A 23 4.51 2.22 2.84
C ASP A 23 5.73 1.39 2.43
N PHE A 24 6.56 1.85 1.50
CA PHE A 24 7.85 1.25 1.16
C PHE A 24 8.99 1.78 2.04
N SER A 25 8.71 2.76 2.92
CA SER A 25 9.68 3.37 3.83
C SER A 25 10.28 2.38 4.82
N TRP A 26 9.55 1.36 5.27
CA TRP A 26 10.04 0.37 6.23
C TRP A 26 11.36 -0.29 5.77
N ILE A 27 11.52 -0.50 4.46
CA ILE A 27 12.73 -1.13 3.88
C ILE A 27 13.64 -0.14 3.15
N GLU A 28 13.08 0.89 2.52
CA GLU A 28 13.87 1.87 1.76
C GLU A 28 14.63 2.85 2.68
N ARG A 29 14.03 3.28 3.80
CA ARG A 29 14.57 4.33 4.68
C ARG A 29 15.45 3.76 5.80
N ARG A 30 16.53 3.07 5.41
CA ARG A 30 17.48 2.41 6.34
C ARG A 30 18.91 2.95 6.30
N TRP A 31 19.15 4.09 5.66
CA TRP A 31 20.43 4.82 5.77
C TRP A 31 20.48 5.62 7.09
N ALA A 32 21.67 6.11 7.48
CA ALA A 32 21.85 6.83 8.74
C ALA A 32 20.91 8.05 8.85
N GLY A 33 20.07 8.08 9.88
CA GLY A 33 19.07 9.14 10.13
C GLY A 33 17.81 9.07 9.26
N ALA A 34 17.55 7.95 8.58
CA ALA A 34 16.40 7.79 7.69
C ALA A 34 15.11 7.44 8.42
N GLY A 35 15.21 6.86 9.62
CA GLY A 35 14.10 6.57 10.53
C GLY A 35 13.79 5.09 10.74
N PHE A 36 14.07 4.21 9.76
CA PHE A 36 13.79 2.76 9.86
C PHE A 36 15.07 1.90 9.91
N GLU A 37 16.20 2.49 10.29
CA GLU A 37 17.47 1.76 10.47
C GLU A 37 17.31 0.58 11.45
N ASN A 38 16.63 0.84 12.57
CA ASN A 38 16.34 -0.11 13.63
C ASN A 38 14.83 -0.32 13.77
N TRP A 39 14.33 -1.44 13.25
CA TRP A 39 12.91 -1.78 13.34
C TRP A 39 12.43 -2.05 14.76
N ASP A 40 13.29 -2.56 15.66
CA ASP A 40 12.87 -2.79 17.04
C ASP A 40 12.50 -1.46 17.70
N LEU A 41 13.36 -0.44 17.56
CA LEU A 41 13.08 0.89 18.08
C LEU A 41 11.81 1.49 17.46
N ALA A 42 11.68 1.43 16.13
CA ALA A 42 10.52 1.99 15.44
C ALA A 42 9.20 1.31 15.84
N LEU A 43 9.19 -0.01 16.02
CA LEU A 43 8.01 -0.78 16.45
C LEU A 43 7.70 -0.57 17.94
N ASP A 44 8.71 -0.44 18.80
CA ASP A 44 8.51 -0.11 20.22
C ASP A 44 7.90 1.29 20.37
N GLU A 45 8.39 2.25 19.60
CA GLU A 45 7.85 3.61 19.52
C GLU A 45 6.42 3.67 18.96
N LEU A 46 6.11 2.81 17.98
CA LEU A 46 4.77 2.65 17.43
C LEU A 46 3.78 2.16 18.51
N LEU A 47 4.17 1.14 19.29
CA LEU A 47 3.39 0.62 20.40
C LEU A 47 3.20 1.68 21.50
N GLU A 48 4.25 2.41 21.87
CA GLU A 48 4.19 3.49 22.86
C GLU A 48 3.12 4.54 22.49
N ARG A 49 2.98 4.82 21.18
CA ARG A 49 1.98 5.74 20.63
C ARG A 49 0.57 5.14 20.53
N GLY A 50 0.41 3.86 20.86
CA GLY A 50 -0.89 3.16 20.91
C GLY A 50 -1.34 2.52 19.60
N TYR A 51 -0.48 2.44 18.59
CA TYR A 51 -0.76 1.72 17.36
C TYR A 51 -0.49 0.22 17.54
N ASN A 52 -1.31 -0.62 16.92
CA ASN A 52 -1.18 -2.08 16.95
C ASN A 52 -1.29 -2.70 15.55
N ALA A 53 -1.20 -1.89 14.50
CA ALA A 53 -1.11 -2.36 13.13
C ALA A 53 -0.27 -1.43 12.25
N VAL A 54 0.31 -1.98 11.19
CA VAL A 54 0.97 -1.22 10.12
C VAL A 54 0.48 -1.65 8.74
N ARG A 55 0.48 -0.72 7.78
CA ARG A 55 0.33 -1.02 6.35
C ARG A 55 1.67 -0.79 5.63
N ILE A 56 2.17 -1.80 4.93
CA ILE A 56 3.48 -1.75 4.24
C ILE A 56 3.38 -2.17 2.78
N ASP A 57 4.38 -1.78 1.97
CA ASP A 57 4.62 -2.33 0.64
C ASP A 57 5.30 -3.70 0.77
N ALA A 58 4.69 -4.73 0.16
CA ALA A 58 5.22 -6.09 0.12
C ALA A 58 6.13 -6.35 -1.10
N PHE A 59 6.15 -5.46 -2.10
CA PHE A 59 6.89 -5.61 -3.35
C PHE A 59 6.65 -6.93 -4.10
N PRO A 60 5.39 -7.36 -4.30
CA PRO A 60 5.06 -8.66 -4.90
C PRO A 60 5.65 -8.89 -6.29
N HIS A 61 5.82 -7.85 -7.11
CA HIS A 61 6.45 -7.96 -8.44
C HIS A 61 7.94 -8.29 -8.37
N LEU A 62 8.63 -7.86 -7.30
CA LEU A 62 10.04 -8.14 -7.09
C LEU A 62 10.22 -9.50 -6.39
N LEU A 63 9.48 -9.75 -5.30
CA LEU A 63 9.47 -11.04 -4.61
C LEU A 63 9.08 -12.20 -5.55
N GLY A 64 8.02 -12.02 -6.34
CA GLY A 64 7.55 -13.01 -7.32
C GLY A 64 8.51 -13.24 -8.50
N THR A 65 9.49 -12.35 -8.70
CA THR A 65 10.52 -12.47 -9.73
C THR A 65 11.82 -13.08 -9.18
N ASN A 66 12.39 -12.49 -8.13
CA ASN A 66 13.58 -12.97 -7.45
C ASN A 66 13.65 -12.38 -6.03
N PRO A 67 13.30 -13.15 -4.98
CA PRO A 67 13.15 -12.61 -3.62
C PRO A 67 14.49 -12.23 -2.97
N THR A 68 15.59 -12.88 -3.37
CA THR A 68 16.93 -12.68 -2.81
C THR A 68 17.81 -11.74 -3.65
N LYS A 69 17.30 -11.22 -4.78
CA LYS A 69 18.05 -10.24 -5.60
C LYS A 69 18.18 -8.92 -4.84
N GLU A 70 19.34 -8.27 -4.98
CA GLU A 70 19.47 -6.85 -4.67
C GLU A 70 18.85 -6.03 -5.80
N TRP A 71 17.76 -5.33 -5.50
CA TRP A 71 17.00 -4.52 -6.44
C TRP A 71 17.47 -3.07 -6.37
N THR A 72 17.79 -2.47 -7.52
CA THR A 72 18.06 -1.04 -7.61
C THR A 72 16.78 -0.32 -8.02
N LEU A 73 16.27 0.55 -7.13
CA LEU A 73 15.03 1.30 -7.31
C LEU A 73 15.29 2.74 -7.73
N VAL A 74 14.43 3.29 -8.59
CA VAL A 74 14.42 4.72 -8.94
C VAL A 74 13.47 5.50 -8.01
N PRO A 75 13.79 6.74 -7.62
CA PRO A 75 12.96 7.51 -6.71
C PRO A 75 11.60 7.86 -7.34
N VAL A 76 10.52 7.82 -6.55
CA VAL A 76 9.21 8.35 -6.99
C VAL A 76 9.23 9.88 -7.06
N TRP A 77 9.98 10.48 -6.13
CA TRP A 77 10.06 11.91 -5.85
C TRP A 77 11.35 12.22 -5.09
N ASN A 78 11.70 13.50 -4.99
CA ASN A 78 12.70 14.00 -4.03
C ASN A 78 12.14 15.07 -3.08
N GLN A 79 10.83 15.36 -3.17
CA GLN A 79 10.15 16.38 -2.35
C GLN A 79 9.44 15.79 -1.12
N ASN A 80 9.07 14.50 -1.14
CA ASN A 80 8.41 13.83 -0.03
C ASN A 80 9.40 12.96 0.77
N CYS A 81 9.06 12.71 2.03
CA CYS A 81 9.89 11.91 2.96
C CYS A 81 9.50 10.42 3.02
N TRP A 82 8.60 9.95 2.17
CA TRP A 82 8.30 8.51 2.02
C TRP A 82 9.29 7.86 1.05
N GLY A 83 9.87 6.73 1.48
CA GLY A 83 10.88 5.99 0.74
C GLY A 83 12.14 6.79 0.43
N SER A 84 12.74 6.49 -0.72
CA SER A 84 14.04 7.01 -1.13
C SER A 84 13.90 8.29 -1.99
N PRO A 85 14.58 9.40 -1.63
CA PRO A 85 14.64 10.61 -2.46
C PRO A 85 15.63 10.50 -3.63
N ALA A 86 16.38 9.39 -3.70
CA ALA A 86 17.39 9.08 -4.70
C ALA A 86 17.36 7.58 -5.03
N VAL A 87 18.21 7.17 -5.97
CA VAL A 87 18.41 5.74 -6.28
C VAL A 87 18.82 5.00 -5.01
N ASN A 88 18.16 3.87 -4.74
CA ASN A 88 18.40 3.06 -3.56
C ASN A 88 18.47 1.57 -3.91
N ARG A 89 19.05 0.77 -3.01
CA ARG A 89 19.18 -0.68 -3.17
C ARG A 89 18.53 -1.39 -1.99
N ILE A 90 17.70 -2.39 -2.28
CA ILE A 90 17.02 -3.20 -1.26
C ILE A 90 17.17 -4.69 -1.56
N ILE A 91 17.15 -5.52 -0.53
CA ILE A 91 16.99 -6.98 -0.62
C ILE A 91 15.77 -7.33 0.21
N LEU A 92 14.81 -8.04 -0.38
CA LEU A 92 13.49 -8.25 0.23
C LEU A 92 13.43 -9.51 1.10
N GLN A 93 14.15 -10.57 0.74
CA GLN A 93 14.29 -11.77 1.57
C GLN A 93 15.72 -11.86 2.12
N PRO A 94 15.93 -11.98 3.44
CA PRO A 94 14.94 -12.29 4.49
C PRO A 94 14.27 -11.08 5.16
N ALA A 95 14.44 -9.86 4.62
CA ALA A 95 14.02 -8.63 5.27
C ALA A 95 12.52 -8.57 5.61
N LEU A 96 11.64 -9.06 4.71
CA LEU A 96 10.20 -9.11 4.95
C LEU A 96 9.88 -10.06 6.12
N GLU A 97 10.46 -11.26 6.12
CA GLU A 97 10.23 -12.22 7.20
C GLU A 97 10.75 -11.70 8.54
N GLU A 98 11.94 -11.09 8.57
CA GLU A 98 12.49 -10.47 9.77
C GLU A 98 11.59 -9.33 10.31
N PHE A 99 11.05 -8.50 9.43
CA PHE A 99 10.15 -7.42 9.81
C PHE A 99 8.82 -7.96 10.38
N LEU A 100 8.23 -8.95 9.70
CA LEU A 100 6.99 -9.59 10.14
C LEU A 100 7.18 -10.34 11.47
N GLU A 101 8.32 -11.01 11.68
CA GLU A 101 8.68 -11.65 12.94
C GLU A 101 8.69 -10.61 14.08
N LYS A 102 9.34 -9.47 13.89
CA LYS A 102 9.37 -8.38 14.88
C LYS A 102 8.00 -7.80 15.18
N CYS A 103 7.11 -7.73 14.18
CA CYS A 103 5.72 -7.34 14.36
C CYS A 103 4.98 -8.39 15.21
N ARG A 104 5.15 -9.69 14.90
CA ARG A 104 4.55 -10.81 15.64
C ARG A 104 4.95 -10.82 17.11
N GLU A 105 6.24 -10.64 17.41
CA GLU A 105 6.76 -10.54 18.79
C GLU A 105 6.05 -9.47 19.63
N ARG A 106 5.53 -8.44 18.96
CA ARG A 106 4.86 -7.27 19.53
C ARG A 106 3.34 -7.31 19.39
N ALA A 107 2.79 -8.39 18.85
CA ALA A 107 1.38 -8.51 18.47
C ALA A 107 0.88 -7.35 17.56
N ILE A 108 1.76 -6.82 16.71
CA ILE A 108 1.41 -5.84 15.68
C ILE A 108 0.94 -6.59 14.43
N GLN A 109 -0.25 -6.27 13.94
CA GLN A 109 -0.80 -6.84 12.72
C GLN A 109 -0.33 -6.05 11.48
N VAL A 110 -0.16 -6.74 10.35
CA VAL A 110 0.39 -6.15 9.13
C VAL A 110 -0.61 -6.25 7.98
N GLY A 111 -0.97 -5.11 7.40
CA GLY A 111 -1.69 -5.00 6.15
C GLY A 111 -0.68 -4.92 5.03
N LEU A 112 -0.74 -5.84 4.07
CA LEU A 112 0.13 -5.80 2.90
C LEU A 112 -0.54 -4.98 1.81
N SER A 113 0.23 -4.09 1.18
CA SER A 113 -0.15 -3.35 -0.03
C SER A 113 1.03 -3.36 -1.01
N CYS A 114 0.91 -2.63 -2.12
CA CYS A 114 1.97 -2.45 -3.09
C CYS A 114 1.82 -1.12 -3.83
N TRP A 115 2.90 -0.35 -3.91
CA TRP A 115 3.04 0.84 -4.75
C TRP A 115 3.77 0.54 -6.06
N TYR A 116 4.09 -0.74 -6.30
CA TYR A 116 4.80 -1.24 -7.47
C TYR A 116 6.00 -0.36 -7.81
N ARG A 117 6.90 -0.21 -6.83
CA ARG A 117 8.12 0.58 -6.96
C ARG A 117 8.91 0.16 -8.19
N GLN A 118 9.32 1.15 -8.98
CA GLN A 118 10.08 0.95 -10.21
C GLN A 118 11.53 0.59 -9.89
N ASP A 119 11.95 -0.60 -10.31
CA ASP A 119 13.36 -0.97 -10.43
C ASP A 119 13.93 -0.55 -11.80
N ILE A 120 15.25 -0.58 -11.95
CA ILE A 120 15.93 -0.20 -13.20
C ILE A 120 15.53 -1.03 -14.43
N ASP A 121 15.00 -2.25 -14.22
CA ASP A 121 14.51 -3.13 -15.28
C ASP A 121 12.98 -2.99 -15.51
N ASP A 122 12.33 -2.08 -14.77
CA ASP A 122 10.88 -1.82 -14.73
C ASP A 122 10.05 -3.11 -14.66
N THR A 123 10.43 -3.99 -13.72
CA THR A 123 9.87 -5.34 -13.56
C THR A 123 8.35 -5.33 -13.36
N ARG A 124 7.78 -4.26 -12.79
CA ARG A 124 6.33 -4.07 -12.65
C ARG A 124 5.58 -4.11 -13.99
N MET A 125 6.23 -3.72 -15.10
CA MET A 125 5.61 -3.76 -16.44
C MET A 125 5.42 -5.18 -16.99
N LYS A 126 5.98 -6.20 -16.31
CA LYS A 126 5.70 -7.61 -16.62
C LYS A 126 4.32 -8.06 -16.13
N ILE A 127 3.59 -7.22 -15.37
CA ILE A 127 2.21 -7.48 -14.95
C ILE A 127 1.28 -7.20 -16.14
N VAL A 128 1.17 -8.17 -17.05
CA VAL A 128 0.39 -8.03 -18.30
C VAL A 128 -1.06 -8.49 -18.17
N SER A 129 -1.45 -9.04 -17.03
CA SER A 129 -2.80 -9.56 -16.77
C SER A 129 -3.10 -9.64 -15.27
N PRO A 130 -4.39 -9.72 -14.87
CA PRO A 130 -4.76 -9.94 -13.46
C PRO A 130 -4.23 -11.28 -12.92
N GLU A 131 -4.12 -12.32 -13.75
CA GLU A 131 -3.52 -13.60 -13.36
C GLU A 131 -2.03 -13.45 -13.06
N LYS A 132 -1.32 -12.62 -13.83
CA LYS A 132 0.09 -12.36 -13.57
C LYS A 132 0.31 -11.59 -12.27
N MET A 133 -0.58 -10.64 -11.96
CA MET A 133 -0.61 -9.99 -10.65
C MET A 133 -0.85 -11.00 -9.53
N ALA A 134 -1.84 -11.88 -9.70
CA ALA A 134 -2.15 -12.93 -8.73
C ALA A 134 -0.96 -13.86 -8.50
N GLU A 135 -0.27 -14.31 -9.56
CA GLU A 135 0.93 -15.15 -9.47
C GLU A 135 2.03 -14.49 -8.62
N ASN A 136 2.27 -13.18 -8.81
CA ASN A 136 3.26 -12.43 -8.04
C ASN A 136 2.88 -12.35 -6.55
N TRP A 137 1.60 -12.10 -6.24
CA TRP A 137 1.09 -12.09 -4.87
C TRP A 137 1.16 -13.46 -4.22
N ILE A 138 0.76 -14.52 -4.92
CA ILE A 138 0.83 -15.91 -4.42
C ILE A 138 2.26 -16.28 -4.02
N LYS A 139 3.24 -16.00 -4.89
CA LYS A 139 4.66 -16.27 -4.58
C LYS A 139 5.17 -15.49 -3.36
N SER A 140 4.65 -14.28 -3.15
CA SER A 140 5.04 -13.44 -2.01
C SER A 140 4.42 -13.95 -0.72
N LEU A 141 3.14 -14.33 -0.75
CA LEU A 141 2.44 -14.95 0.38
C LEU A 141 3.00 -16.34 0.71
N ASP A 142 3.46 -17.10 -0.28
CA ASP A 142 4.16 -18.37 -0.08
C ASP A 142 5.44 -18.21 0.76
N ILE A 143 6.16 -17.10 0.60
CA ILE A 143 7.35 -16.79 1.42
C ILE A 143 6.93 -16.58 2.88
N VAL A 144 5.90 -15.75 3.11
CA VAL A 144 5.33 -15.49 4.45
C VAL A 144 4.79 -16.78 5.08
N ALA A 145 4.11 -17.62 4.29
CA ALA A 145 3.54 -18.90 4.72
C ALA A 145 4.63 -19.90 5.13
N LYS A 146 5.69 -20.04 4.34
CA LYS A 146 6.82 -20.93 4.66
C LYS A 146 7.56 -20.50 5.92
N ALA A 147 7.56 -19.21 6.24
CA ALA A 147 8.09 -18.68 7.50
C ALA A 147 7.13 -18.84 8.69
N GLY A 148 5.90 -19.31 8.49
CA GLY A 148 4.89 -19.43 9.55
C GLY A 148 4.38 -18.08 10.07
N LEU A 149 4.32 -17.07 9.19
CA LEU A 149 3.99 -15.68 9.56
C LEU A 149 2.64 -15.19 9.02
N LEU A 150 1.84 -16.05 8.36
CA LEU A 150 0.54 -15.67 7.77
C LEU A 150 -0.43 -15.06 8.80
N GLU A 151 -0.43 -15.54 10.04
CA GLU A 151 -1.29 -15.02 11.12
C GLU A 151 -0.93 -13.58 11.55
N THR A 152 0.22 -13.07 11.10
CA THR A 152 0.61 -11.67 11.31
C THR A 152 -0.07 -10.75 10.28
N ILE A 153 -0.57 -11.31 9.18
CA ILE A 153 -1.21 -10.57 8.08
C ILE A 153 -2.72 -10.49 8.33
N PHE A 154 -3.27 -9.27 8.38
CA PHE A 154 -4.72 -9.09 8.59
C PHE A 154 -5.50 -8.67 7.36
N TYR A 155 -4.84 -8.18 6.31
CA TYR A 155 -5.41 -8.07 4.96
C TYR A 155 -4.31 -7.95 3.90
N VAL A 156 -4.69 -8.18 2.66
CA VAL A 156 -3.87 -7.97 1.46
C VAL A 156 -4.61 -7.05 0.49
N ASP A 157 -4.11 -5.84 0.34
CA ASP A 157 -4.48 -4.88 -0.68
C ASP A 157 -3.61 -5.11 -1.92
N LEU A 158 -4.21 -5.53 -3.04
CA LEU A 158 -3.44 -5.91 -4.21
C LEU A 158 -2.75 -4.72 -4.89
N CYS A 159 -3.23 -3.49 -4.68
CA CYS A 159 -2.58 -2.29 -5.20
C CYS A 159 -3.05 -1.03 -4.49
N ASN A 160 -2.08 -0.19 -4.09
CA ASN A 160 -2.34 1.13 -3.59
C ASN A 160 -3.09 2.00 -4.62
N GLU A 161 -4.19 2.65 -4.19
CA GLU A 161 -4.92 3.68 -4.94
C GLU A 161 -5.25 3.31 -6.39
N TRP A 162 -5.76 2.09 -6.58
CA TRP A 162 -6.10 1.60 -7.90
C TRP A 162 -7.16 2.49 -8.60
N PRO A 163 -7.07 2.75 -9.92
CA PRO A 163 -5.99 2.40 -10.86
C PRO A 163 -5.08 3.61 -11.17
N GLY A 164 -4.54 4.28 -10.15
CA GLY A 164 -3.64 5.41 -10.31
C GLY A 164 -2.38 5.07 -11.12
N ASP A 165 -2.11 5.82 -12.19
CA ASP A 165 -1.08 5.48 -13.20
C ASP A 165 0.35 5.44 -12.65
N LEU A 166 0.63 6.13 -11.55
CA LEU A 166 1.91 6.09 -10.86
C LEU A 166 2.22 4.70 -10.28
N TRP A 167 1.18 4.01 -9.79
CA TRP A 167 1.25 2.70 -9.14
C TRP A 167 0.93 1.57 -10.11
N THR A 168 0.08 1.82 -11.11
CA THR A 168 -0.39 0.79 -12.05
C THR A 168 -0.10 1.14 -13.51
N PRO A 169 1.13 1.53 -13.89
CA PRO A 169 1.42 1.93 -15.28
C PRO A 169 1.25 0.79 -16.30
N TYR A 170 1.22 -0.46 -15.81
CA TYR A 170 0.96 -1.66 -16.59
C TYR A 170 -0.53 -1.88 -16.91
N PHE A 171 -1.44 -1.19 -16.22
CA PHE A 171 -2.87 -1.25 -16.46
C PHE A 171 -3.31 -0.02 -17.26
N GLN A 172 -3.92 -0.26 -18.42
CA GLN A 172 -4.59 0.79 -19.19
C GLN A 172 -6.09 0.59 -19.05
N ASN A 173 -6.79 1.61 -18.56
CA ASN A 173 -8.24 1.56 -18.43
C ASN A 173 -8.93 1.68 -19.80
N ASP A 174 -10.27 1.75 -19.78
CA ASP A 174 -11.08 2.06 -20.95
C ASP A 174 -12.16 3.11 -20.59
N PRO A 175 -12.04 4.35 -21.08
CA PRO A 175 -10.95 4.87 -21.91
C PRO A 175 -9.61 5.02 -21.14
N PRO A 176 -8.44 5.08 -21.82
CA PRO A 176 -7.12 5.05 -21.17
C PRO A 176 -6.81 6.20 -20.21
N GLU A 177 -7.43 7.37 -20.40
CA GLU A 177 -7.29 8.54 -19.53
C GLU A 177 -7.93 8.35 -18.14
N HIS A 178 -8.75 7.32 -17.96
CA HIS A 178 -9.38 7.01 -16.68
C HIS A 178 -8.39 6.31 -15.73
N THR A 179 -7.60 7.11 -15.01
CA THR A 179 -6.63 6.64 -14.02
C THR A 179 -7.20 6.74 -12.60
N TRP A 180 -6.65 7.58 -11.72
CA TRP A 180 -7.13 7.76 -10.35
C TRP A 180 -8.63 8.04 -10.28
N THR A 181 -9.29 7.50 -9.24
CA THR A 181 -10.75 7.56 -8.97
C THR A 181 -11.65 6.75 -9.92
N PHE A 182 -11.13 6.29 -11.07
CA PHE A 182 -11.89 5.52 -12.06
C PHE A 182 -11.80 3.99 -11.91
N TRP A 183 -11.77 3.50 -10.67
CA TRP A 183 -11.75 2.06 -10.35
C TRP A 183 -13.01 1.32 -10.80
N HIS A 184 -14.10 2.04 -11.03
CA HIS A 184 -15.46 1.52 -11.23
C HIS A 184 -15.83 1.25 -12.69
N THR A 185 -14.89 1.38 -13.63
CA THR A 185 -15.08 0.96 -15.03
C THR A 185 -15.19 -0.57 -15.13
N GLU A 186 -15.87 -1.08 -16.15
CA GLU A 186 -16.01 -2.53 -16.32
C GLU A 186 -14.66 -3.24 -16.48
N LYS A 187 -13.72 -2.63 -17.19
CA LYS A 187 -12.36 -3.17 -17.37
C LYS A 187 -11.58 -3.23 -16.07
N SER A 188 -11.64 -2.19 -15.24
CA SER A 188 -11.01 -2.18 -13.92
C SER A 188 -11.65 -3.22 -12.99
N MET A 189 -12.98 -3.27 -12.97
CA MET A 189 -13.73 -4.23 -12.15
C MET A 189 -13.45 -5.69 -12.54
N ASP A 190 -13.36 -6.01 -13.83
CA ASP A 190 -12.93 -7.35 -14.30
C ASP A 190 -11.51 -7.69 -13.85
N PHE A 191 -10.58 -6.75 -14.00
CA PHE A 191 -9.19 -6.94 -13.58
C PHE A 191 -9.11 -7.25 -12.08
N MET A 192 -9.70 -6.40 -11.23
CA MET A 192 -9.65 -6.58 -9.78
C MET A 192 -10.31 -7.90 -9.36
N ARG A 193 -11.46 -8.26 -9.94
CA ARG A 193 -12.19 -9.49 -9.64
C ARG A 193 -11.34 -10.74 -9.96
N ARG A 194 -10.71 -10.77 -11.13
CA ARG A 194 -9.87 -11.90 -11.56
C ARG A 194 -8.58 -12.00 -10.76
N ALA A 195 -7.96 -10.88 -10.43
CA ALA A 195 -6.76 -10.86 -9.61
C ALA A 195 -7.03 -11.41 -8.20
N ILE A 196 -8.10 -10.92 -7.54
CA ILE A 196 -8.50 -11.42 -6.22
C ILE A 196 -8.91 -12.90 -6.29
N ALA A 197 -9.70 -13.30 -7.29
CA ALA A 197 -10.09 -14.71 -7.45
C ALA A 197 -8.87 -15.63 -7.56
N GLY A 198 -7.82 -15.21 -8.28
CA GLY A 198 -6.58 -15.94 -8.40
C GLY A 198 -5.85 -16.11 -7.06
N VAL A 199 -5.66 -15.04 -6.29
CA VAL A 199 -4.94 -15.11 -5.00
C VAL A 199 -5.77 -15.85 -3.95
N ARG A 200 -7.09 -15.60 -3.89
CA ARG A 200 -8.02 -16.23 -2.95
C ARG A 200 -8.11 -17.75 -3.15
N ALA A 201 -7.94 -18.24 -4.38
CA ALA A 201 -7.89 -19.69 -4.63
C ALA A 201 -6.70 -20.37 -3.94
N ALA A 202 -5.59 -19.65 -3.74
CA ALA A 202 -4.40 -20.16 -3.05
C ALA A 202 -4.43 -19.89 -1.53
N PHE A 203 -4.98 -18.75 -1.11
CA PHE A 203 -5.03 -18.30 0.29
C PHE A 203 -6.45 -17.88 0.68
N PRO A 204 -7.40 -18.83 0.80
CA PRO A 204 -8.82 -18.52 1.03
C PRO A 204 -9.11 -17.89 2.40
N GLU A 205 -8.19 -17.99 3.35
CA GLU A 205 -8.31 -17.47 4.72
C GLU A 205 -7.99 -15.98 4.85
N LEU A 206 -7.29 -15.39 3.89
CA LEU A 206 -6.86 -13.99 3.95
C LEU A 206 -7.94 -13.04 3.41
N PRO A 207 -8.14 -11.87 4.04
CA PRO A 207 -8.97 -10.80 3.47
C PRO A 207 -8.26 -10.07 2.33
N PHE A 208 -8.96 -9.83 1.22
CA PHE A 208 -8.44 -9.15 0.04
C PHE A 208 -9.25 -7.91 -0.35
N CYS A 209 -8.56 -6.90 -0.86
CA CYS A 209 -9.15 -5.72 -1.49
C CYS A 209 -8.21 -5.12 -2.56
N PHE A 210 -8.68 -4.05 -3.19
CA PHE A 210 -7.80 -2.99 -3.70
C PHE A 210 -8.15 -1.72 -2.94
N SER A 211 -7.16 -0.89 -2.64
CA SER A 211 -7.40 0.41 -2.02
C SER A 211 -7.73 1.49 -3.05
N PHE A 212 -8.61 2.42 -2.68
CA PHE A 212 -9.01 3.54 -3.53
C PHE A 212 -8.73 4.87 -2.83
N THR A 213 -8.72 5.95 -3.61
CA THR A 213 -8.57 7.32 -3.11
C THR A 213 -9.60 8.22 -3.76
N GLY A 214 -10.11 9.19 -2.98
CA GLY A 214 -10.97 10.25 -3.47
C GLY A 214 -12.18 9.76 -4.26
N GLY A 215 -12.64 10.56 -5.22
CA GLY A 215 -13.78 10.22 -6.05
C GLY A 215 -15.12 10.21 -5.28
N ASN A 216 -16.13 9.56 -5.87
CA ASN A 216 -17.47 9.49 -5.28
C ASN A 216 -17.63 8.20 -4.45
N PRO A 217 -17.70 8.27 -3.10
CA PRO A 217 -17.88 7.09 -2.26
C PRO A 217 -19.25 6.40 -2.45
N ASP A 218 -20.25 7.08 -3.00
CA ASP A 218 -21.56 6.44 -3.29
C ASP A 218 -21.42 5.26 -4.27
N LEU A 219 -20.35 5.24 -5.07
CA LEU A 219 -20.06 4.16 -6.01
C LEU A 219 -19.88 2.81 -5.31
N TYR A 220 -19.45 2.79 -4.05
CA TYR A 220 -19.35 1.55 -3.25
C TYR A 220 -20.71 0.85 -3.10
N ALA A 221 -21.80 1.62 -3.01
CA ALA A 221 -23.16 1.08 -2.91
C ALA A 221 -23.76 0.74 -4.29
N GLN A 222 -23.20 1.26 -5.38
CA GLN A 222 -23.74 1.14 -6.73
C GLN A 222 -23.07 0.02 -7.55
N LYS A 223 -21.84 -0.37 -7.18
CA LYS A 223 -21.08 -1.41 -7.87
C LYS A 223 -21.04 -2.69 -7.04
N ASP A 224 -21.05 -3.83 -7.73
CA ASP A 224 -20.88 -5.13 -7.08
C ASP A 224 -19.41 -5.34 -6.71
N LEU A 225 -19.08 -5.08 -5.44
CA LEU A 225 -17.79 -5.33 -4.82
C LEU A 225 -17.81 -6.56 -3.90
N SER A 226 -18.73 -7.50 -4.10
CA SER A 226 -18.84 -8.72 -3.28
C SER A 226 -17.58 -9.61 -3.30
N PHE A 227 -16.63 -9.35 -4.20
CA PHE A 227 -15.34 -10.02 -4.26
C PHE A 227 -14.28 -9.40 -3.33
N PHE A 228 -14.54 -8.23 -2.73
CA PHE A 228 -13.71 -7.64 -1.67
C PHE A 228 -14.18 -8.13 -0.30
N ASP A 229 -13.24 -8.31 0.63
CA ASP A 229 -13.56 -8.60 2.03
C ASP A 229 -13.62 -7.33 2.90
N LEU A 230 -13.01 -6.24 2.42
CA LEU A 230 -12.95 -4.95 3.09
C LEU A 230 -12.82 -3.81 2.08
N LEU A 231 -13.10 -2.59 2.54
CA LEU A 231 -12.82 -1.36 1.81
C LEU A 231 -11.65 -0.63 2.48
N GLU A 232 -10.65 -0.25 1.69
CA GLU A 232 -9.54 0.61 2.12
C GLU A 232 -9.62 1.88 1.27
N HIS A 233 -10.02 3.00 1.88
CA HIS A 233 -10.31 4.24 1.17
C HIS A 233 -9.55 5.40 1.80
N HIS A 234 -8.67 6.02 1.01
CA HIS A 234 -7.93 7.19 1.43
C HIS A 234 -8.82 8.44 1.40
N THR A 235 -8.90 9.15 2.52
CA THR A 235 -9.68 10.40 2.64
C THR A 235 -8.80 11.52 3.15
N TRP A 236 -8.71 12.60 2.36
CA TRP A 236 -8.03 13.82 2.76
C TRP A 236 -8.95 15.01 2.62
N LEU A 237 -8.98 15.87 3.65
CA LEU A 237 -9.66 17.15 3.61
C LEU A 237 -9.27 17.96 2.36
N ALA A 238 -7.98 17.97 2.04
CA ALA A 238 -7.42 18.74 0.92
C ALA A 238 -8.01 18.37 -0.45
N GLN A 239 -8.50 17.13 -0.61
CA GLN A 239 -9.03 16.60 -1.86
C GLN A 239 -10.56 16.70 -1.98
N ILE A 240 -11.25 17.09 -0.91
CA ILE A 240 -12.71 17.28 -0.92
C ILE A 240 -13.09 18.46 -1.83
N ASN A 241 -14.32 18.43 -2.35
CA ASN A 241 -14.86 19.44 -3.26
C ASN A 241 -13.96 19.65 -4.49
N GLU A 242 -13.58 18.52 -5.11
CA GLU A 242 -12.69 18.49 -6.27
C GLU A 242 -11.32 19.14 -6.01
N GLY A 243 -10.73 18.89 -4.82
CA GLY A 243 -9.44 19.47 -4.46
C GLY A 243 -9.45 20.97 -4.29
N GLU A 244 -10.56 21.54 -3.80
CA GLU A 244 -10.75 22.99 -3.68
C GLU A 244 -9.63 23.66 -2.88
N PHE A 245 -9.18 23.01 -1.80
CA PHE A 245 -8.11 23.53 -0.96
C PHE A 245 -6.77 23.55 -1.70
N ASP A 246 -6.38 22.43 -2.31
CA ASP A 246 -5.13 22.35 -3.08
C ASP A 246 -5.11 23.34 -4.26
N LYS A 247 -6.23 23.47 -4.97
CA LYS A 247 -6.40 24.46 -6.05
C LYS A 247 -6.22 25.89 -5.56
N ALA A 248 -6.78 26.22 -4.40
CA ALA A 248 -6.65 27.55 -3.81
C ALA A 248 -5.22 27.84 -3.34
N VAL A 249 -4.56 26.85 -2.76
CA VAL A 249 -3.16 26.95 -2.31
C VAL A 249 -2.20 27.02 -3.50
N GLY A 250 -2.57 26.39 -4.61
CA GLY A 250 -1.68 26.10 -5.72
C GLY A 250 -0.83 24.86 -5.48
N TYR A 251 -1.22 23.95 -4.60
CA TYR A 251 -0.48 22.71 -4.37
C TYR A 251 -0.74 21.70 -5.49
N THR A 252 0.30 21.35 -6.25
CA THR A 252 0.21 20.55 -7.49
C THR A 252 0.87 19.17 -7.37
N TYR A 253 1.27 18.76 -6.16
CA TYR A 253 1.94 17.49 -5.91
C TYR A 253 3.24 17.32 -6.74
N ASP A 254 3.98 18.42 -6.93
CA ASP A 254 5.24 18.43 -7.68
C ASP A 254 6.23 17.43 -7.05
N ARG A 255 6.69 16.44 -7.83
CA ARG A 255 7.51 15.33 -7.32
C ARG A 255 8.99 15.64 -7.24
N PHE A 256 9.47 16.56 -8.07
CA PHE A 256 10.89 16.79 -8.30
C PHE A 256 11.33 18.26 -8.20
N THR A 257 10.38 19.19 -7.97
CA THR A 257 10.63 20.62 -7.77
C THR A 257 9.96 21.08 -6.48
N PRO A 258 10.55 22.03 -5.74
CA PRO A 258 10.02 22.48 -4.45
C PRO A 258 8.79 23.38 -4.60
N ASP A 259 8.50 23.87 -5.81
CA ASP A 259 7.55 24.96 -6.05
C ASP A 259 6.16 24.72 -5.43
N ALA A 260 5.64 23.48 -5.43
CA ALA A 260 4.37 23.17 -4.76
C ALA A 260 4.45 23.34 -3.24
N TYR A 261 5.55 22.90 -2.60
CA TYR A 261 5.77 23.09 -1.17
C TYR A 261 5.99 24.56 -0.81
N ASP A 262 6.67 25.33 -1.67
CA ASP A 262 6.82 26.77 -1.48
C ASP A 262 5.45 27.45 -1.49
N ARG A 263 4.59 27.13 -2.47
CA ARG A 263 3.19 27.63 -2.52
C ARG A 263 2.37 27.20 -1.31
N LEU A 264 2.56 25.97 -0.83
CA LEU A 264 1.91 25.50 0.40
C LEU A 264 2.34 26.34 1.61
N ALA A 265 3.64 26.53 1.81
CA ALA A 265 4.17 27.31 2.92
C ALA A 265 3.67 28.76 2.90
N GLU A 266 3.61 29.38 1.72
CA GLU A 266 3.17 30.78 1.54
C GLU A 266 1.66 30.97 1.76
N ASN A 267 0.82 30.01 1.34
CA ASN A 267 -0.61 30.26 1.18
C ASN A 267 -1.54 29.48 2.15
N HIS A 268 -1.10 28.35 2.73
CA HIS A 268 -2.02 27.42 3.40
C HIS A 268 -2.77 28.02 4.59
N GLU A 269 -2.10 28.74 5.48
CA GLU A 269 -2.71 29.27 6.71
C GLU A 269 -3.79 30.30 6.38
N LYS A 270 -3.47 31.25 5.49
CA LYS A 270 -4.41 32.27 5.03
C LYS A 270 -5.65 31.61 4.43
N ILE A 271 -5.48 30.66 3.52
CA ILE A 271 -6.59 29.98 2.85
C ILE A 271 -7.44 29.18 3.83
N TYR A 272 -6.80 28.52 4.81
CA TYR A 272 -7.52 27.77 5.82
C TYR A 272 -8.33 28.66 6.76
N LEU A 273 -7.78 29.81 7.18
CA LEU A 273 -8.44 30.73 8.10
C LEU A 273 -9.54 31.57 7.43
N ASP A 274 -9.36 32.00 6.18
CA ASP A 274 -10.34 32.80 5.42
C ASP A 274 -11.63 32.02 5.12
N ARG A 275 -11.61 30.69 5.30
CA ARG A 275 -12.73 29.77 5.03
C ARG A 275 -13.45 29.28 6.29
N ARG A 276 -13.12 29.84 7.46
CA ARG A 276 -13.80 29.57 8.73
C ARG A 276 -15.11 30.33 8.88
#